data_AF-A0A8D8F5V8-F1
#
_entry.id   AF-A0A8D8F5V8-F1
#
_cell.length_a   1.000
_cell.length_b   1.000
_cell.length_c   1.000
_cell.angle_alpha   90.00
_cell.angle_beta   90.00
_cell.angle_gamma   90.00
#
_symmetry.space_group_name_H-M   'P 1'
#
loop_
_entity.id
_entity.type
_entity.pdbx_description
1 polymer ?
#
loop_
_entity_poly.entity_id
_entity_poly.type
_entity_poly.pdbx_seq_one_letter_code
_entity_poly.pdbx_strand_id
1 'polypeptide(L)'
;RYNFLQYPMLHIAVQCNAIKILEYLLESKLNLEVMNWNRETALLLAYQNLEILKLLVAHGANLHEGHELEVQRKESYFDRILDDANESYSDQSFDNIILHRAIQHGSNETILYLIDQNVNIHNPDVDGLTPVHQAAVKNRLDILKILVSKGARLNGLTRLKNTTLHLAAESGSKEVVKYLLRRNFDMTSTNIYGKTALDLAKKARKKEIVKNLTSNKKSGDETLNSTFDKLKI
;
A
#
# COMPACT_ATOMS: atom_id res chain seq x y z
N ARG A 1 -34.82 -1.86 -17.33
CA ARG A 1 -34.56 -0.41 -17.50
C ARG A 1 -33.30 -0.10 -16.71
N TYR A 2 -32.17 0.09 -17.38
CA TYR A 2 -30.91 0.42 -16.73
C TYR A 2 -31.00 1.84 -16.16
N ASN A 3 -30.88 1.94 -14.85
CA ASN A 3 -31.18 3.14 -14.08
C ASN A 3 -29.98 4.11 -14.12
N PHE A 4 -29.64 4.68 -15.28
CA PHE A 4 -28.45 5.50 -15.54
C PHE A 4 -28.16 6.62 -14.52
N LEU A 5 -29.14 7.03 -13.71
CA LEU A 5 -29.02 8.09 -12.69
C LEU A 5 -28.71 7.58 -11.27
N GLN A 6 -28.87 6.28 -10.99
CA GLN A 6 -28.70 5.73 -9.63
C GLN A 6 -27.21 5.46 -9.30
N TYR A 7 -26.40 5.21 -10.33
CA TYR A 7 -25.01 4.77 -10.24
C TYR A 7 -24.01 5.87 -9.81
N PRO A 8 -24.18 7.16 -10.16
CA PRO A 8 -23.30 8.23 -9.66
C PRO A 8 -23.67 8.75 -8.27
N MET A 9 -24.94 8.68 -7.85
CA MET A 9 -25.40 9.47 -6.71
C MET A 9 -24.77 9.04 -5.38
N LEU A 10 -24.56 7.73 -5.18
CA LEU A 10 -23.86 7.20 -4.00
C LEU A 10 -22.39 7.67 -3.97
N HIS A 11 -21.68 7.55 -5.09
CA HIS A 11 -20.29 7.99 -5.23
C HIS A 11 -20.14 9.51 -5.06
N ILE A 12 -21.03 10.30 -5.66
CA ILE A 12 -21.05 11.75 -5.54
C ILE A 12 -21.34 12.15 -4.09
N ALA A 13 -22.28 11.50 -3.41
CA ALA A 13 -22.57 11.78 -2.00
C ALA A 13 -21.33 11.54 -1.12
N VAL A 14 -20.59 10.46 -1.35
CA VAL A 14 -19.31 10.20 -0.68
C VAL A 14 -18.28 11.29 -0.98
N GLN A 15 -18.06 11.61 -2.26
CA GLN A 15 -17.06 12.59 -2.69
C GLN A 15 -17.35 14.01 -2.21
N CYS A 16 -18.62 14.41 -2.21
CA CYS A 16 -19.08 15.70 -1.73
C CYS A 16 -19.23 15.76 -0.20
N ASN A 17 -18.90 14.68 0.51
CA ASN A 17 -19.07 14.56 1.95
C ASN A 17 -20.51 14.83 2.45
N ALA A 18 -21.50 14.45 1.64
CA ALA A 18 -22.91 14.74 1.86
C ALA A 18 -23.58 13.66 2.73
N ILE A 19 -23.22 13.60 4.02
CA ILE A 19 -23.64 12.54 4.96
C ILE A 19 -25.16 12.34 4.97
N LYS A 20 -25.97 13.41 5.05
CA LYS A 20 -27.43 13.29 5.06
C LYS A 20 -28.02 12.67 3.80
N ILE A 21 -27.44 13.00 2.64
CA ILE A 21 -27.85 12.40 1.36
C ILE A 21 -27.45 10.93 1.37
N LEU A 22 -26.25 10.62 1.85
CA LEU A 22 -25.77 9.26 1.96
C LEU A 22 -26.66 8.41 2.89
N GLU A 23 -27.04 8.90 4.06
CA GLU A 23 -27.97 8.23 4.98
C GLU A 23 -29.30 7.92 4.29
N TYR A 24 -29.91 8.90 3.63
CA TYR A 24 -31.16 8.72 2.88
C TYR A 24 -31.03 7.66 1.76
N LEU A 25 -29.89 7.64 1.06
CA LEU A 25 -29.61 6.63 0.03
C LEU A 25 -29.46 5.23 0.62
N LEU A 26 -28.82 5.10 1.79
CA LEU A 26 -28.59 3.81 2.46
C LEU A 26 -29.88 3.19 3.01
N GLU A 27 -30.85 4.01 3.43
CA GLU A 27 -32.20 3.53 3.83
C GLU A 27 -32.93 2.80 2.69
N SER A 28 -32.58 3.10 1.44
CA SER A 28 -33.25 2.56 0.25
C SER A 28 -32.76 1.15 -0.17
N LYS A 29 -31.95 0.47 0.65
CA LYS A 29 -31.35 -0.86 0.37
C LYS A 29 -30.66 -0.94 -1.00
N LEU A 30 -29.90 0.11 -1.34
CA LEU A 30 -29.13 0.16 -2.58
C LEU A 30 -28.02 -0.90 -2.58
N ASN A 31 -27.65 -1.37 -3.76
CA ASN A 31 -26.43 -2.17 -3.92
C ASN A 31 -25.20 -1.27 -3.72
N LEU A 32 -24.40 -1.55 -2.69
CA LEU A 32 -23.21 -0.77 -2.32
C LEU A 32 -21.97 -1.13 -3.14
N GLU A 33 -22.00 -2.28 -3.82
CA GLU A 33 -20.91 -2.77 -4.67
C GLU A 33 -21.00 -2.26 -6.10
N VAL A 34 -21.91 -1.32 -6.33
CA VAL A 34 -21.97 -0.59 -7.60
C VAL A 34 -20.68 0.20 -7.78
N MET A 35 -20.10 0.09 -8.97
CA MET A 35 -18.88 0.81 -9.34
C MET A 35 -19.16 2.06 -10.18
N ASN A 36 -18.31 3.07 -10.06
CA ASN A 36 -18.27 4.25 -10.93
C ASN A 36 -17.57 3.94 -12.28
N TRP A 37 -17.39 4.96 -13.13
CA TRP A 37 -16.69 4.82 -14.41
C TRP A 37 -15.21 4.42 -14.31
N ASN A 38 -14.60 4.57 -13.12
CA ASN A 38 -13.23 4.13 -12.83
C ASN A 38 -13.20 2.73 -12.18
N ARG A 39 -14.32 2.00 -12.15
CA ARG A 39 -14.46 0.69 -11.47
C ARG A 39 -14.21 0.75 -9.95
N GLU A 40 -14.50 1.88 -9.33
CA GLU A 40 -14.37 2.09 -7.88
C GLU A 40 -15.75 2.03 -7.23
N THR A 41 -15.87 1.37 -6.08
CA THR A 41 -17.09 1.40 -5.26
C THR A 41 -17.10 2.68 -4.42
N ALA A 42 -18.28 3.02 -3.89
CA ALA A 42 -18.43 4.15 -2.99
C ALA A 42 -17.55 4.02 -1.74
N LEU A 43 -17.35 2.79 -1.24
CA LEU A 43 -16.47 2.49 -0.11
C LEU A 43 -15.02 2.88 -0.40
N LEU A 44 -14.53 2.58 -1.61
CA LEU A 44 -13.17 2.91 -1.99
C LEU A 44 -12.92 4.43 -2.08
N LEU A 45 -13.96 5.24 -2.27
CA LEU A 45 -13.86 6.70 -2.24
C LEU A 45 -13.89 7.26 -0.81
N ALA A 46 -14.41 6.49 0.15
CA ALA A 46 -14.59 6.92 1.54
C ALA A 46 -13.31 6.88 2.39
N TYR A 47 -12.18 6.37 1.89
CA TYR A 47 -10.91 6.27 2.64
C TYR A 47 -10.40 7.60 3.25
N GLN A 48 -10.87 8.73 2.74
CA GLN A 48 -10.51 10.07 3.26
C GLN A 48 -11.43 10.53 4.39
N ASN A 49 -12.62 9.94 4.55
CA ASN A 49 -13.55 10.26 5.63
C ASN A 49 -13.97 8.99 6.38
N LEU A 50 -13.43 8.85 7.60
CA LEU A 50 -13.73 7.73 8.50
C LEU A 50 -15.21 7.60 8.84
N GLU A 51 -15.94 8.70 8.97
CA GLU A 51 -17.37 8.68 9.31
C GLU A 51 -18.19 8.02 8.20
N ILE A 52 -17.98 8.47 6.96
CA ILE A 52 -18.62 7.89 5.78
C ILE A 52 -18.18 6.44 5.58
N LEU A 53 -16.90 6.14 5.77
CA LEU A 53 -16.38 4.79 5.65
C LEU A 53 -17.04 3.83 6.65
N LYS A 54 -17.15 4.23 7.92
CA LYS A 54 -17.87 3.48 8.95
C LYS A 54 -19.34 3.31 8.59
N LEU A 55 -19.98 4.37 8.09
CA LEU A 55 -21.38 4.32 7.70
C LEU A 55 -21.63 3.29 6.60
N LEU A 56 -20.80 3.28 5.55
CA LEU A 56 -20.89 2.30 4.46
C LEU A 56 -20.66 0.86 4.94
N VAL A 57 -19.61 0.64 5.75
CA VAL A 57 -19.30 -0.69 6.31
C VAL A 57 -20.44 -1.18 7.22
N ALA A 58 -21.03 -0.31 8.04
CA ALA A 58 -22.17 -0.64 8.90
C ALA A 58 -23.43 -1.04 8.10
N HIS A 59 -23.55 -0.59 6.84
CA HIS A 59 -24.63 -0.96 5.92
C HIS A 59 -24.26 -2.15 5.00
N GLY A 60 -23.14 -2.83 5.28
CA GLY A 60 -22.75 -4.07 4.60
C GLY A 60 -21.89 -3.87 3.36
N ALA A 61 -21.27 -2.71 3.15
CA ALA A 61 -20.30 -2.52 2.08
C ALA A 61 -19.11 -3.47 2.27
N ASN A 62 -18.70 -4.14 1.20
CA ASN A 62 -17.68 -5.17 1.25
C ASN A 62 -16.27 -4.55 1.29
N LEU A 63 -15.54 -4.82 2.38
CA LEU A 63 -14.15 -4.40 2.53
C LEU A 63 -13.15 -5.30 1.76
N HIS A 64 -13.61 -6.48 1.32
CA HIS A 64 -12.75 -7.57 0.86
C HIS A 64 -12.93 -7.92 -0.63
N GLU A 65 -14.00 -7.47 -1.29
CA GLU A 65 -14.14 -7.65 -2.75
C GLU A 65 -13.27 -6.64 -3.49
N GLY A 66 -12.41 -7.19 -4.35
CA GLY A 66 -11.42 -6.45 -5.09
C GLY A 66 -12.01 -5.53 -6.15
N HIS A 67 -11.25 -4.47 -6.42
CA HIS A 67 -11.43 -3.65 -7.60
C HIS A 67 -10.58 -4.21 -8.73
N GLU A 68 -11.17 -4.30 -9.91
CA GLU A 68 -10.41 -4.43 -11.14
C GLU A 68 -9.89 -3.03 -11.51
N LEU A 69 -8.66 -2.73 -11.10
CA LEU A 69 -8.00 -1.53 -11.59
C LEU A 69 -7.56 -1.76 -13.02
N GLU A 70 -8.09 -0.94 -13.95
CA GLU A 70 -7.55 -0.81 -15.30
C GLU A 70 -6.08 -0.35 -15.22
N VAL A 71 -5.16 -1.29 -15.43
CA VAL A 71 -3.77 -0.97 -15.80
C VAL A 71 -3.70 -0.53 -17.29
N GLN A 72 -4.80 -0.54 -18.04
CA GLN A 72 -4.85 0.00 -19.40
C GLN A 72 -5.38 1.43 -19.47
N ARG A 73 -4.50 2.39 -19.18
CA ARG A 73 -4.53 3.67 -19.90
C ARG A 73 -3.41 3.69 -20.94
N LYS A 74 -3.72 3.16 -22.12
CA LYS A 74 -3.42 3.73 -23.45
C LYS A 74 -3.88 2.74 -24.53
N GLU A 75 -5.15 2.83 -24.92
CA GLU A 75 -5.55 2.31 -26.22
C GLU A 75 -5.03 3.26 -27.31
N SER A 76 -3.85 2.94 -27.83
CA SER A 76 -3.42 3.37 -29.16
C SER A 76 -3.21 2.11 -29.98
N TYR A 77 -3.59 2.20 -31.25
CA TYR A 77 -3.49 1.18 -32.30
C TYR A 77 -2.09 0.52 -32.44
N PHE A 78 -1.07 1.07 -31.76
CA PHE A 78 0.32 0.61 -31.78
C PHE A 78 0.61 -0.64 -30.94
N ASP A 79 -0.19 -0.97 -29.92
CA ASP A 79 0.16 -2.05 -28.98
C ASP A 79 -0.39 -3.44 -29.36
N ARG A 80 -1.28 -3.55 -30.37
CA ARG A 80 -1.60 -4.86 -31.00
C ARG A 80 -0.38 -5.54 -31.63
N ILE A 81 0.74 -4.81 -31.76
CA ILE A 81 2.01 -5.30 -32.29
C ILE A 81 2.93 -5.87 -31.17
N LEU A 82 2.62 -5.63 -29.88
CA LEU A 82 3.43 -6.11 -28.75
C LEU A 82 2.82 -7.31 -28.00
N ASP A 83 1.63 -7.78 -28.39
CA ASP A 83 0.94 -8.91 -27.76
C ASP A 83 1.69 -10.27 -27.89
N ASP A 84 2.62 -10.41 -28.84
CA ASP A 84 3.39 -11.65 -29.02
C ASP A 84 4.56 -11.83 -28.04
N ALA A 85 4.83 -10.88 -27.14
CA ALA A 85 6.05 -10.91 -26.30
C ALA A 85 5.83 -10.85 -24.77
N ASN A 86 4.59 -10.84 -24.26
CA ASN A 86 4.39 -10.71 -22.81
C ASN A 86 3.22 -11.55 -22.27
N GLU A 87 3.38 -12.88 -22.33
CA GLU A 87 2.64 -13.80 -21.47
C GLU A 87 3.02 -13.53 -19.99
N SER A 88 2.19 -12.79 -19.25
CA SER A 88 1.96 -12.96 -17.78
C SER A 88 1.26 -11.77 -17.09
N TYR A 89 0.37 -11.02 -17.77
CA TYR A 89 -0.58 -10.18 -17.03
C TYR A 89 -1.82 -11.00 -16.70
N SER A 90 -1.67 -11.93 -15.76
CA SER A 90 -2.79 -12.65 -15.16
C SER A 90 -3.67 -11.64 -14.42
N ASP A 91 -4.95 -11.61 -14.77
CA ASP A 91 -6.13 -11.32 -13.94
C ASP A 91 -5.83 -11.18 -12.42
N GLN A 92 -5.36 -10.02 -11.95
CA GLN A 92 -5.13 -9.77 -10.52
C GLN A 92 -6.29 -8.93 -9.99
N SER A 93 -7.22 -9.55 -9.24
CA SER A 93 -8.13 -8.77 -8.40
C SER A 93 -7.30 -8.09 -7.32
N PHE A 94 -7.37 -6.75 -7.26
CA PHE A 94 -6.67 -5.98 -6.23
C PHE A 94 -7.53 -5.93 -4.97
N ASP A 95 -7.70 -7.10 -4.35
CA ASP A 95 -8.37 -7.22 -3.07
C ASP A 95 -7.66 -6.31 -2.06
N ASN A 96 -8.41 -5.42 -1.41
CA ASN A 96 -7.97 -4.55 -0.32
C ASN A 96 -7.11 -3.31 -0.70
N ILE A 97 -7.32 -2.72 -1.88
CA ILE A 97 -6.69 -1.44 -2.26
C ILE A 97 -7.02 -0.24 -1.35
N ILE A 98 -8.13 -0.32 -0.60
CA ILE A 98 -8.54 0.76 0.29
C ILE A 98 -7.51 1.06 1.40
N LEU A 99 -6.82 0.04 1.92
CA LEU A 99 -5.76 0.22 2.92
C LEU A 99 -4.56 0.96 2.33
N HIS A 100 -4.19 0.64 1.08
CA HIS A 100 -3.12 1.35 0.37
C HIS A 100 -3.45 2.83 0.20
N ARG A 101 -4.68 3.16 -0.24
CA ARG A 101 -5.13 4.55 -0.38
C ARG A 101 -5.12 5.31 0.95
N ALA A 102 -5.61 4.68 2.02
CA ALA A 102 -5.60 5.27 3.36
C ALA A 102 -4.16 5.59 3.84
N ILE A 103 -3.21 4.66 3.63
CA ILE A 103 -1.79 4.86 3.97
C ILE A 103 -1.17 6.00 3.16
N GLN A 104 -1.45 6.03 1.85
CA GLN A 104 -0.92 7.06 0.95
C GLN A 104 -1.42 8.47 1.30
N HIS A 105 -2.67 8.60 1.76
CA HIS A 105 -3.29 9.88 2.03
C HIS A 105 -2.90 10.47 3.38
N GLY A 106 -2.84 9.68 4.45
CA GLY A 106 -2.46 10.23 5.76
C GLY A 106 -3.37 9.93 6.94
N SER A 107 -4.59 9.44 6.74
CA SER A 107 -5.55 9.30 7.84
C SER A 107 -5.21 8.13 8.77
N ASN A 108 -4.58 8.44 9.92
CA ASN A 108 -4.22 7.43 10.93
C ASN A 108 -5.44 6.68 11.43
N GLU A 109 -6.54 7.39 11.66
CA GLU A 109 -7.78 6.85 12.20
C GLU A 109 -8.44 5.88 11.20
N THR A 110 -8.47 6.23 9.91
CA THR A 110 -8.96 5.31 8.87
C THR A 110 -8.09 4.08 8.74
N ILE A 111 -6.76 4.23 8.76
CA ILE A 111 -5.84 3.08 8.67
C ILE A 111 -6.07 2.12 9.84
N LEU A 112 -6.16 2.65 11.06
CA LEU A 112 -6.42 1.85 12.27
C LEU A 112 -7.75 1.12 12.18
N TYR A 113 -8.82 1.82 11.78
CA TYR A 113 -10.13 1.21 11.61
C TYR A 113 -10.10 0.07 10.59
N LEU A 114 -9.50 0.27 9.41
CA LEU A 114 -9.40 -0.76 8.37
C LEU A 114 -8.63 -2.00 8.85
N ILE A 115 -7.53 -1.79 9.59
CA ILE A 115 -6.74 -2.89 10.18
C ILE A 115 -7.58 -3.67 11.20
N ASP A 116 -8.40 -3.00 12.01
CA ASP A 116 -9.28 -3.65 12.99
C ASP A 116 -10.50 -4.33 12.33
N GLN A 117 -10.86 -3.95 11.10
CA GLN A 117 -11.82 -4.68 10.27
C GLN A 117 -11.20 -5.89 9.53
N ASN A 118 -10.01 -6.34 9.91
CA ASN A 118 -9.31 -7.50 9.34
C ASN A 118 -9.08 -7.40 7.81
N VAL A 119 -8.95 -6.19 7.28
CA VAL A 119 -8.51 -5.97 5.89
C VAL A 119 -7.14 -6.62 5.70
N ASN A 120 -6.93 -7.32 4.58
CA ASN A 120 -5.69 -8.05 4.34
C ASN A 120 -4.48 -7.11 4.24
N ILE A 121 -3.54 -7.26 5.17
CA ILE A 121 -2.33 -6.43 5.29
C ILE A 121 -1.14 -6.92 4.45
N HIS A 122 -1.31 -8.00 3.68
CA HIS A 122 -0.27 -8.65 2.90
C HIS A 122 -0.40 -8.44 1.39
N ASN A 123 -1.59 -8.06 0.91
CA ASN A 123 -1.84 -7.90 -0.51
C ASN A 123 -1.04 -6.73 -1.09
N PRO A 124 -0.27 -6.95 -2.17
CA PRO A 124 0.42 -5.87 -2.85
C PRO A 124 -0.55 -4.99 -3.67
N ASP A 125 -0.16 -3.75 -3.89
CA ASP A 125 -0.81 -2.86 -4.87
C ASP A 125 -0.35 -3.14 -6.31
N VAL A 126 -0.76 -2.29 -7.25
CA VAL A 126 -0.44 -2.38 -8.68
C VAL A 126 1.06 -2.42 -8.98
N ASP A 127 1.88 -1.80 -8.12
CA ASP A 127 3.34 -1.74 -8.26
C ASP A 127 4.03 -2.91 -7.53
N GLY A 128 3.26 -3.81 -6.92
CA GLY A 128 3.81 -4.90 -6.11
C GLY A 128 4.20 -4.46 -4.69
N LEU A 129 3.74 -3.31 -4.20
CA LEU A 129 4.06 -2.79 -2.87
C LEU A 129 3.02 -3.26 -1.87
N THR A 130 3.45 -3.85 -0.75
CA THR A 130 2.56 -4.19 0.36
C THR A 130 2.26 -2.93 1.20
N PRO A 131 1.27 -2.96 2.10
CA PRO A 131 1.01 -1.85 3.02
C PRO A 131 2.25 -1.40 3.80
N VAL A 132 3.13 -2.34 4.17
CA VAL A 132 4.41 -2.03 4.84
C VAL A 132 5.37 -1.27 3.93
N HIS A 133 5.45 -1.65 2.65
CA HIS A 133 6.25 -0.91 1.66
C HIS A 133 5.74 0.53 1.50
N GLN A 134 4.41 0.73 1.41
CA GLN A 134 3.82 2.07 1.31
C GLN A 134 4.10 2.92 2.56
N ALA A 135 3.92 2.35 3.76
CA ALA A 135 4.25 3.04 5.01
C ALA A 135 5.74 3.44 5.07
N ALA A 136 6.63 2.58 4.55
CA ALA A 136 8.05 2.87 4.45
C ALA A 136 8.36 4.01 3.46
N VAL A 137 7.78 3.99 2.26
CA VAL A 137 7.94 5.07 1.25
C VAL A 137 7.46 6.42 1.80
N LYS A 138 6.35 6.42 2.55
CA LYS A 138 5.76 7.63 3.14
C LYS A 138 6.38 8.04 4.48
N ASN A 139 7.37 7.31 4.98
CA ASN A 139 8.05 7.55 6.25
C ASN A 139 7.11 7.54 7.48
N ARG A 140 6.08 6.69 7.43
CA ARG A 140 5.04 6.55 8.46
C ARG A 140 5.42 5.44 9.43
N LEU A 141 6.37 5.74 10.32
CA LEU A 141 6.93 4.76 11.25
C LEU A 141 5.88 4.20 12.23
N ASP A 142 4.93 5.04 12.66
CA ASP A 142 3.79 4.66 13.49
C ASP A 142 2.94 3.56 12.82
N ILE A 143 2.50 3.80 11.59
CA ILE A 143 1.72 2.84 10.81
C ILE A 143 2.52 1.58 10.50
N LEU A 144 3.79 1.73 10.12
CA LEU A 144 4.67 0.59 9.87
C LEU A 144 4.78 -0.32 11.10
N LYS A 145 4.90 0.25 12.31
CA LYS A 145 4.95 -0.52 13.55
C LYS A 145 3.63 -1.25 13.82
N ILE A 146 2.49 -0.61 13.59
CA ILE A 146 1.17 -1.22 13.75
C ILE A 146 0.98 -2.39 12.78
N LEU A 147 1.33 -2.21 11.50
CA LEU A 147 1.24 -3.29 10.52
C LEU A 147 2.10 -4.48 10.94
N VAL A 148 3.34 -4.24 11.38
CA VAL A 148 4.25 -5.29 11.87
C VAL A 148 3.73 -5.96 13.14
N SER A 149 3.13 -5.22 14.08
CA SER A 149 2.54 -5.83 15.29
C SER A 149 1.31 -6.68 14.99
N LYS A 150 0.60 -6.41 13.90
CA LYS A 150 -0.50 -7.23 13.37
C LYS A 150 -0.02 -8.36 12.45
N GLY A 151 1.29 -8.60 12.35
CA GLY A 151 1.87 -9.74 11.63
C GLY A 151 2.35 -9.44 10.21
N ALA A 152 2.33 -8.19 9.74
CA ALA A 152 2.83 -7.85 8.41
C ALA A 152 4.33 -8.15 8.28
N ARG A 153 4.73 -8.74 7.14
CA ARG A 153 6.11 -9.12 6.84
C ARG A 153 6.94 -7.90 6.46
N LEU A 154 7.86 -7.50 7.33
CA LEU A 154 8.77 -6.37 7.10
C LEU A 154 9.89 -6.67 6.10
N ASN A 155 10.22 -7.95 5.94
CA ASN A 155 11.21 -8.47 5.00
C ASN A 155 10.60 -8.91 3.65
N GLY A 156 9.34 -8.54 3.38
CA GLY A 156 8.73 -8.76 2.07
C GLY A 156 9.55 -8.09 0.95
N LEU A 157 9.46 -8.68 -0.24
CA LEU A 157 10.09 -8.16 -1.45
C LEU A 157 9.02 -7.66 -2.42
N THR A 158 9.32 -6.57 -3.13
CA THR A 158 8.49 -6.12 -4.26
C THR A 158 8.76 -6.97 -5.51
N ARG A 159 8.00 -6.74 -6.59
CA ARG A 159 8.27 -7.35 -7.91
C ARG A 159 9.70 -7.09 -8.41
N LEU A 160 10.29 -5.95 -8.06
CA LEU A 160 11.67 -5.60 -8.41
C LEU A 160 12.71 -6.11 -7.40
N LYS A 161 12.31 -7.04 -6.51
CA LYS A 161 13.12 -7.53 -5.39
C LYS A 161 13.64 -6.41 -4.46
N ASN A 162 12.95 -5.27 -4.41
CA ASN A 162 13.28 -4.24 -3.42
C ASN A 162 12.81 -4.71 -2.04
N THR A 163 13.68 -4.57 -1.04
CA THR A 163 13.29 -4.71 0.37
C THR A 163 12.65 -3.41 0.88
N THR A 164 11.99 -3.46 2.03
CA THR A 164 11.52 -2.25 2.74
C THR A 164 12.63 -1.21 2.94
N LEU A 165 13.88 -1.66 3.19
CA LEU A 165 15.02 -0.75 3.35
C LEU A 165 15.40 -0.06 2.04
N HIS A 166 15.32 -0.74 0.89
CA HIS A 166 15.56 -0.14 -0.43
C HIS A 166 14.60 1.05 -0.64
N LEU A 167 13.31 0.81 -0.45
CA LEU A 167 12.26 1.80 -0.67
C LEU A 167 12.36 2.98 0.31
N ALA A 168 12.59 2.71 1.59
CA ALA A 168 12.79 3.74 2.60
C ALA A 168 14.03 4.60 2.30
N ALA A 169 15.11 3.96 1.84
CA ALA A 169 16.35 4.64 1.54
C ALA A 169 16.26 5.53 0.28
N GLU A 170 15.63 5.03 -0.78
CA GLU A 170 15.35 5.79 -2.00
C GLU A 170 14.41 6.98 -1.73
N SER A 171 13.38 6.77 -0.92
CA SER A 171 12.37 7.79 -0.60
C SER A 171 12.90 8.87 0.36
N GLY A 172 13.92 8.55 1.16
CA GLY A 172 14.44 9.46 2.19
C GLY A 172 13.78 9.30 3.56
N SER A 173 13.15 8.16 3.82
CA SER A 173 12.33 7.88 5.00
C SER A 173 13.19 7.62 6.24
N LYS A 174 13.68 8.70 6.83
CA LYS A 174 14.67 8.69 7.92
C LYS A 174 14.26 7.85 9.13
N GLU A 175 13.05 8.04 9.63
CA GLU A 175 12.54 7.38 10.83
C GLU A 175 12.44 5.87 10.59
N VAL A 176 11.95 5.49 9.41
CA VAL A 176 11.86 4.08 8.99
C VAL A 176 13.25 3.48 8.79
N VAL A 177 14.18 4.16 8.12
CA VAL A 177 15.56 3.67 7.95
C VAL A 177 16.21 3.44 9.31
N LYS A 178 16.12 4.38 10.25
CA LYS A 178 16.66 4.21 11.61
C LYS A 178 16.04 3.02 12.33
N TYR A 179 14.74 2.82 12.19
CA TYR A 179 14.04 1.69 12.77
C TYR A 179 14.49 0.35 12.20
N LEU A 180 14.63 0.25 10.87
CA LEU A 180 15.11 -0.96 10.19
C LEU A 180 16.56 -1.29 10.57
N LEU A 181 17.42 -0.28 10.65
CA LEU A 181 18.82 -0.42 11.04
C LEU A 181 18.98 -0.96 12.48
N ARG A 182 18.11 -0.55 13.41
CA ARG A 182 18.09 -1.08 14.78
C ARG A 182 17.63 -2.54 14.86
N ARG A 183 17.03 -3.07 13.80
CA ARG A 183 16.57 -4.46 13.69
C ARG A 183 17.50 -5.34 12.85
N ASN A 184 18.74 -4.90 12.62
CA ASN A 184 19.76 -5.64 11.85
C ASN A 184 19.29 -6.09 10.46
N PHE A 185 18.50 -5.25 9.77
CA PHE A 185 18.16 -5.50 8.37
C PHE A 185 19.41 -5.57 7.50
N ASP A 186 19.46 -6.54 6.60
CA ASP A 186 20.56 -6.66 5.66
C ASP A 186 20.65 -5.42 4.75
N MET A 187 21.79 -4.73 4.84
CA MET A 187 22.10 -3.54 4.07
C MET A 187 22.81 -3.85 2.75
N THR A 188 23.19 -5.12 2.54
CA THR A 188 23.98 -5.60 1.40
C THR A 188 23.15 -6.26 0.32
N SER A 189 21.93 -6.71 0.66
CA SER A 189 20.92 -7.16 -0.29
C SER A 189 20.80 -6.23 -1.49
N THR A 190 20.73 -6.82 -2.68
CA THR A 190 20.57 -6.11 -3.95
C THR A 190 19.22 -6.42 -4.58
N ASN A 191 18.63 -5.42 -5.22
CA ASN A 191 17.43 -5.60 -6.04
C ASN A 191 17.76 -6.19 -7.42
N ILE A 192 16.76 -6.34 -8.32
CA ILE A 192 16.99 -6.93 -9.66
C ILE A 192 18.01 -6.16 -10.52
N TYR A 193 18.29 -4.90 -10.20
CA TYR A 193 19.25 -4.06 -10.90
C TYR A 193 20.65 -4.09 -10.26
N GLY A 194 20.87 -4.99 -9.30
CA GLY A 194 22.12 -5.07 -8.56
C GLY A 194 22.38 -3.87 -7.65
N LYS A 195 21.34 -3.10 -7.28
CA LYS A 195 21.48 -1.90 -6.42
C LYS A 195 21.14 -2.24 -4.99
N THR A 196 22.00 -1.77 -4.07
CA THR A 196 21.74 -1.80 -2.63
C THR A 196 20.88 -0.61 -2.20
N ALA A 197 20.35 -0.64 -0.98
CA ALA A 197 19.66 0.51 -0.39
C ALA A 197 20.54 1.77 -0.33
N LEU A 198 21.86 1.61 -0.10
CA LEU A 198 22.81 2.72 -0.12
C LEU A 198 22.96 3.33 -1.52
N ASP A 199 22.98 2.51 -2.57
CA ASP A 199 23.09 2.98 -3.95
C ASP A 199 21.85 3.78 -4.36
N LEU A 200 20.66 3.31 -3.97
CA LEU A 200 19.41 4.03 -4.21
C LEU A 200 19.38 5.37 -3.45
N ALA A 201 19.79 5.39 -2.17
CA ALA A 201 19.89 6.64 -1.40
C ALA A 201 20.86 7.66 -2.03
N LYS A 202 22.00 7.20 -2.54
CA LYS A 202 22.96 8.05 -3.25
C LYS A 202 22.37 8.59 -4.56
N LYS A 203 21.77 7.71 -5.37
CA LYS A 203 21.12 8.08 -6.65
C LYS A 203 20.02 9.12 -6.42
N ALA A 204 19.19 8.93 -5.40
CA ALA A 204 18.12 9.84 -5.00
C ALA A 204 18.60 11.07 -4.19
N ARG A 205 19.92 11.24 -4.01
CA ARG A 205 20.56 12.35 -3.30
C ARG A 205 20.08 12.54 -1.85
N LYS A 206 19.70 11.46 -1.16
CA LYS A 206 19.23 11.45 0.23
C LYS A 206 20.40 11.49 1.22
N LYS A 207 21.07 12.65 1.32
CA LYS A 207 22.31 12.83 2.11
C LYS A 207 22.23 12.28 3.54
N GLU A 208 21.11 12.53 4.23
CA GLU A 208 20.92 12.05 5.61
C GLU A 208 20.81 10.51 5.69
N ILE A 209 20.11 9.88 4.74
CA ILE A 209 20.03 8.42 4.66
C ILE A 209 21.41 7.83 4.37
N VAL A 210 22.15 8.42 3.43
CA VAL A 210 23.52 7.99 3.11
C VAL A 210 24.38 8.02 4.38
N LYS A 211 24.30 9.08 5.18
CA LYS A 211 25.01 9.17 6.46
C LYS A 211 24.58 8.07 7.44
N ASN A 212 23.28 7.81 7.58
CA ASN A 212 22.77 6.77 8.48
C ASN A 212 23.26 5.37 8.06
N LEU A 213 23.26 5.06 6.76
CA LEU A 213 23.67 3.77 6.21
C LEU A 213 25.19 3.56 6.23
N THR A 214 26.01 4.61 6.04
CA THR A 214 27.47 4.50 6.08
C THR A 214 28.03 4.45 7.51
N SER A 215 27.39 5.15 8.45
CA SER A 215 27.84 5.17 9.85
C SER A 215 27.65 3.81 10.52
N ASN A 216 26.62 3.04 10.11
CA ASN A 216 26.31 1.75 10.71
C ASN A 216 27.16 0.58 10.17
N LYS A 217 27.92 0.77 9.07
CA LYS A 217 28.91 -0.22 8.62
C LYS A 217 30.10 -0.34 9.57
N LYS A 218 30.42 0.72 10.32
CA LYS A 218 31.59 0.74 11.23
C LYS A 218 31.38 -0.04 12.53
N SER A 219 30.15 -0.41 12.88
CA SER A 219 29.84 -1.18 14.09
C SER A 219 29.60 -2.68 13.83
N GLY A 220 29.60 -3.11 12.56
CA GLY A 220 29.21 -4.47 12.16
C GLY A 220 30.34 -5.50 12.09
N ASP A 221 31.60 -5.10 12.22
CA ASP A 221 32.74 -6.01 11.95
C ASP A 221 33.27 -6.80 13.16
N GLU A 222 32.83 -6.57 14.41
CA GLU A 222 33.49 -7.23 15.56
C GLU A 222 32.61 -7.94 16.61
N THR A 223 31.27 -7.82 16.65
CA THR A 223 30.53 -8.35 17.84
C THR A 223 29.23 -9.12 17.61
N LEU A 224 28.65 -9.19 16.41
CA LEU A 224 27.27 -9.71 16.24
C LEU A 224 27.15 -11.11 15.63
N ASN A 225 28.24 -11.72 15.17
CA ASN A 225 28.21 -13.10 14.63
C ASN A 225 28.01 -14.19 15.69
N SER A 226 28.01 -13.88 17.00
CA SER A 226 27.87 -14.92 18.05
C SER A 226 26.44 -15.13 18.58
N THR A 227 25.52 -14.19 18.33
CA THR A 227 24.21 -14.19 19.02
C THR A 227 23.07 -14.75 18.16
N PHE A 228 23.20 -14.74 16.82
CA PHE A 228 22.13 -15.19 15.92
C PHE A 228 22.11 -16.69 15.62
N ASP A 229 23.20 -17.42 15.89
CA ASP A 229 23.21 -18.89 15.81
C ASP A 229 22.35 -19.56 16.89
N LYS A 230 21.81 -18.80 17.87
CA LYS A 230 21.03 -19.35 19.00
C LYS A 230 19.50 -19.25 18.87
N LEU A 231 18.95 -18.71 17.78
CA LEU A 231 17.48 -18.53 17.65
C LEU A 231 16.88 -19.10 16.36
N LYS A 232 17.50 -20.12 15.76
CA LYS A 232 16.79 -21.04 14.86
C LYS A 232 16.15 -22.16 15.68
N ILE A 233 15.00 -21.88 16.30
CA ILE A 233 13.92 -22.84 16.58
C ILE A 233 12.60 -22.09 16.43
#